data_AF-A0A9E2GC85-F1
#
_entry.id   AF-A0A9E2GC85-F1
#
_cell.length_a   1.000
_cell.length_b   1.000
_cell.length_c   1.000
_cell.angle_alpha   90.00
_cell.angle_beta   90.00
_cell.angle_gamma   90.00
#
_symmetry.space_group_name_H-M   'P 1'
#
loop_
_entity.id
_entity.type
_entity.pdbx_description
1 polymer ?
#
loop_
_entity_poly.entity_id
_entity_poly.type
_entity_poly.pdbx_seq_one_letter_code
_entity_poly.pdbx_strand_id
1 'polypeptide(L)' 'KKERKGRNPATGEDMMLTPRKVVTFRCSNKLKDKINAK' A
#
# COMPACT_ATOMS: atom_id res chain seq x y z
N LYS A 1 -8.06 -3.27 5.10
CA LYS A 1 -7.06 -2.86 6.13
C LYS A 1 -7.81 -2.56 7.42
N LYS A 2 -7.31 -2.97 8.59
CA LYS A 2 -7.96 -2.66 9.89
C LYS A 2 -7.80 -1.18 10.24
N GLU A 3 -8.65 -0.70 11.14
CA GLU A 3 -8.48 0.59 11.79
C GLU A 3 -7.15 0.60 12.57
N ARG A 4 -6.46 1.74 12.57
CA ARG A 4 -5.15 1.86 13.23
C ARG A 4 -4.83 3.29 13.63
N LYS A 5 -4.00 3.43 14.65
CA LYS A 5 -3.33 4.69 14.96
C LYS A 5 -2.30 5.00 13.88
N GLY A 6 -2.35 6.22 13.36
CA GLY A 6 -1.36 6.82 12.48
C GLY A 6 -0.91 8.16 13.04
N ARG A 7 -0.12 8.89 12.26
CA ARG A 7 0.33 10.25 12.59
C ARG A 7 0.14 11.17 11.42
N ASN A 8 -0.08 12.44 11.71
CA ASN A 8 0.00 13.50 10.71
C ASN A 8 1.47 13.68 10.31
N PRO A 9 1.85 13.48 9.03
CA PRO A 9 3.24 13.64 8.60
C PRO A 9 3.81 15.05 8.79
N ALA A 10 2.96 16.07 8.88
CA ALA A 10 3.39 17.47 9.02
C ALA A 10 3.56 17.91 10.49
N THR A 11 2.67 17.47 11.39
CA THR A 11 2.65 17.92 12.81
C THR A 11 3.14 16.86 13.79
N GLY A 12 3.17 15.59 13.37
CA GLY A 12 3.53 14.45 14.23
C GLY A 12 2.43 13.99 15.19
N GLU A 13 1.31 14.71 15.25
CA GLU A 13 0.18 14.38 16.12
C GLU A 13 -0.48 13.06 15.73
N ASP A 14 -0.98 12.34 16.72
CA ASP A 14 -1.63 11.05 16.53
C ASP A 14 -3.05 11.22 15.95
N MET A 15 -3.41 10.34 15.00
CA MET A 15 -4.71 10.33 14.33
C MET A 15 -5.22 8.90 14.15
N MET A 16 -6.53 8.69 14.29
CA MET A 16 -7.16 7.40 13.96
C MET A 16 -7.45 7.29 12.46
N LEU A 17 -6.92 6.25 11.83
CA LEU A 17 -7.10 5.98 10.41
C LEU A 17 -8.13 4.87 10.22
N THR A 18 -9.22 5.21 9.55
CA THR A 18 -10.32 4.28 9.27
C THR A 18 -9.91 3.16 8.31
N PRO A 19 -10.61 2.00 8.37
CA PRO A 19 -10.47 0.94 7.38
C PRO A 19 -10.72 1.44 5.96
N ARG A 20 -9.86 1.03 5.02
CA ARG A 20 -10.03 1.34 3.59
C ARG A 20 -9.70 0.15 2.69
N LYS A 21 -10.26 0.18 1.49
CA LYS A 21 -9.87 -0.69 0.37
C LYS A 21 -8.73 -0.01 -0.39
N VAL A 22 -7.76 -0.80 -0.85
CA VAL A 22 -6.65 -0.34 -1.69
C VAL A 22 -6.57 -1.23 -2.91
N VAL A 23 -6.27 -0.64 -4.05
CA VAL A 23 -5.99 -1.41 -5.26
C VAL A 23 -4.55 -1.91 -5.17
N THR A 24 -4.36 -3.22 -5.30
CA THR A 24 -3.04 -3.83 -5.37
C THR A 24 -2.82 -4.38 -6.76
N PHE A 25 -1.75 -3.97 -7.41
CA PHE A 25 -1.34 -4.59 -8.67
C PHE A 25 -0.73 -5.96 -8.40
N ARG A 26 -1.22 -6.99 -9.11
CA ARG A 26 -0.60 -8.31 -9.15
C ARG A 26 -0.05 -8.55 -10.54
N CYS A 27 1.27 -8.54 -10.66
CA CYS A 27 1.96 -8.79 -11.92
C CYS A 27 1.72 -10.23 -12.39
N SER A 28 1.37 -10.41 -13.66
CA SER A 28 1.21 -11.74 -14.28
C SER A 28 2.57 -12.40 -14.47
N ASN A 29 2.62 -13.73 -14.50
CA ASN A 29 3.87 -14.47 -14.75
C ASN A 29 4.50 -14.01 -16.07
N LYS A 30 3.71 -13.92 -17.15
CA LYS A 30 4.17 -13.41 -18.45
C LYS A 30 4.85 -12.03 -18.37
N LEU A 31 4.31 -11.11 -17.56
CA LEU A 31 4.89 -9.77 -17.40
C LEU A 31 6.16 -9.81 -16.53
N LYS A 32 6.18 -10.62 -15.47
CA LYS A 32 7.39 -10.85 -14.66
C LYS A 32 8.51 -11.41 -15.51
N ASP A 33 8.23 -12.42 -16.32
CA ASP A 33 9.22 -13.08 -17.17
C ASP A 33 9.82 -12.10 -18.18
N LYS A 34 8.98 -11.23 -18.78
CA LYS A 34 9.45 -10.17 -19.69
C LYS A 34 10.33 -9.13 -19.02
N ILE A 35 10.01 -8.73 -17.78
CA ILE A 35 10.76 -7.69 -17.04
C ILE A 35 12.06 -8.27 -16.45
N ASN A 36 12.06 -9.54 -16.06
CA ASN A 36 13.19 -10.20 -15.41
C ASN A 36 14.10 -10.97 -16.39
N ALA A 37 13.70 -11.12 -17.65
CA ALA A 37 14.58 -11.63 -18.70
C ALA A 37 15.74 -10.64 -18.89
N LYS A 38 16.96 -11.15 -18.73
CA LYS A 38 18.21 -10.40 -18.80
C LYS A 38 18.65 -10.20 -20.25
#